data_AF-A0A961ZAM5-F1
#
_entry.id   AF-A0A961ZAM5-F1
#
_cell.length_a   1.000
_cell.length_b   1.000
_cell.length_c   1.000
_cell.angle_alpha   90.00
_cell.angle_beta   90.00
_cell.angle_gamma   90.00
#
_symmetry.space_group_name_H-M   'P 1'
#
loop_
_entity.id
_entity.type
_entity.pdbx_description
1 polymer ?
#
loop_
_entity_poly.entity_id
_entity_poly.type
_entity_poly.pdbx_seq_one_letter_code
_entity_poly.pdbx_strand_id
1 'polypeptide(L)'
;MSGTQGLLRVAADTEIAADIRNCRMLEVLGTIEGDVVAHQVVVHEGGRLLGRLRADTVDVRGTIEGDVVVRNLVAIRSGASVSGDVRYGRMSLEPGGELTAKVKNVPPELTGDFSISVRRGQHVLLTNEDLAAIDPDNTADELVYTVSAARGGHVATGSNLAQALTHFTQADLNQKSIVFVHDGGPDRSARFDVVVHDKHGASSGKPRTVDVTITDMAA
;
A
#
# COMPACT_ATOMS: atom_id res chain seq x y z
N MET A 1 -25.78 -21.98 38.45
CA MET A 1 -26.29 -21.24 37.28
C MET A 1 -25.42 -20.01 37.09
N SER A 2 -24.45 -20.09 36.19
CA SER A 2 -23.47 -19.01 35.96
C SER A 2 -24.10 -17.94 35.07
N GLY A 3 -24.24 -16.73 35.61
CA GLY A 3 -24.94 -15.63 34.97
C GLY A 3 -24.29 -15.21 33.64
N THR A 4 -25.14 -15.01 32.65
CA THR A 4 -24.93 -14.32 31.37
C THR A 4 -24.60 -12.84 31.60
N GLN A 5 -23.52 -12.52 32.33
CA GLN A 5 -23.10 -11.13 32.47
C GLN A 5 -22.42 -10.65 31.19
N GLY A 6 -23.20 -10.00 30.32
CA GLY A 6 -22.71 -9.25 29.15
C GLY A 6 -22.93 -9.89 27.77
N LEU A 7 -23.82 -10.89 27.66
CA LEU A 7 -24.22 -11.44 26.36
C LEU A 7 -25.45 -10.69 25.81
N LEU A 8 -25.32 -10.17 24.59
CA LEU A 8 -26.44 -9.79 23.75
C LEU A 8 -26.59 -10.85 22.65
N ARG A 9 -27.79 -11.40 22.49
CA ARG A 9 -28.08 -12.40 21.46
C ARG A 9 -29.23 -11.92 20.59
N VAL A 10 -28.98 -11.84 19.30
CA VAL A 10 -29.98 -11.52 18.27
C VAL A 10 -30.46 -12.84 17.67
N ALA A 11 -31.71 -13.19 17.94
CA ALA A 11 -32.29 -14.46 17.51
C ALA A 11 -32.49 -14.51 15.99
N ALA A 12 -32.69 -15.72 15.46
CA ALA A 12 -33.11 -15.90 14.08
C ALA A 12 -34.42 -15.12 13.81
N ASP A 13 -34.64 -14.73 12.56
CA ASP A 13 -35.80 -13.95 12.11
C ASP A 13 -35.96 -12.56 12.77
N THR A 14 -34.96 -12.12 13.53
CA THR A 14 -34.92 -10.78 14.14
C THR A 14 -34.09 -9.85 13.28
N GLU A 15 -34.63 -8.67 12.97
CA GLU A 15 -33.89 -7.59 12.31
C GLU A 15 -33.74 -6.40 13.27
N ILE A 16 -32.51 -5.94 13.43
CA ILE A 16 -32.17 -4.78 14.26
C ILE A 16 -31.49 -3.75 13.37
N ALA A 17 -32.12 -2.59 13.19
CA ALA A 17 -31.52 -1.42 12.54
C ALA A 17 -31.10 -0.39 13.60
N ALA A 18 -29.96 -0.59 14.25
CA ALA A 18 -29.47 0.26 15.34
C ALA A 18 -27.97 0.08 15.63
N ASP A 19 -27.39 1.08 16.30
CA ASP A 19 -26.02 0.98 16.85
C ASP A 19 -25.99 0.14 18.14
N ILE A 20 -25.02 -0.76 18.25
CA ILE A 20 -24.72 -1.54 19.45
C ILE A 20 -23.38 -1.05 20.02
N ARG A 21 -23.38 -0.60 21.28
CA ARG A 21 -22.18 -0.13 21.98
C ARG A 21 -22.06 -0.77 23.36
N ASN A 22 -20.85 -0.77 23.93
CA ASN A 22 -20.55 -1.32 25.26
C ASN A 22 -20.97 -2.79 25.43
N CYS A 23 -20.94 -3.57 24.34
CA CYS A 23 -21.29 -4.98 24.37
C CYS A 23 -20.05 -5.83 24.68
N ARG A 24 -20.17 -6.79 25.59
CA ARG A 24 -19.05 -7.71 25.87
C ARG A 24 -19.04 -8.84 24.85
N MET A 25 -20.15 -9.57 24.75
CA MET A 25 -20.31 -10.68 23.82
C MET A 25 -21.59 -10.49 23.00
N LEU A 26 -21.47 -10.55 21.67
CA LEU A 26 -22.60 -10.49 20.75
C LEU A 26 -22.71 -11.80 19.98
N GLU A 27 -23.88 -12.43 20.02
CA GLU A 27 -24.25 -13.55 19.15
C GLU A 27 -25.30 -13.10 18.14
N VAL A 28 -25.04 -13.30 16.85
CA VAL A 28 -25.89 -12.87 15.74
C VAL A 28 -26.40 -14.10 15.00
N LEU A 29 -27.68 -14.42 15.17
CA LEU A 29 -28.40 -15.44 14.38
C LEU A 29 -29.40 -14.80 13.39
N GLY A 30 -29.83 -13.56 13.64
CA GLY A 30 -30.66 -12.76 12.75
C GLY A 30 -29.85 -11.73 11.96
N THR A 31 -30.45 -10.58 11.66
CA THR A 31 -29.81 -9.48 10.93
C THR A 31 -29.59 -8.27 11.82
N ILE A 32 -28.38 -7.70 11.76
CA ILE A 32 -28.06 -6.40 12.35
C ILE A 32 -27.61 -5.46 11.24
N GLU A 33 -28.23 -4.29 11.15
CA GLU A 33 -27.81 -3.17 10.32
C GLU A 33 -27.44 -1.98 11.22
N GLY A 34 -26.16 -1.57 11.22
CA GLY A 34 -25.68 -0.44 12.05
C GLY A 34 -24.23 -0.57 12.51
N ASP A 35 -23.81 0.33 13.41
CA ASP A 35 -22.47 0.28 14.00
C ASP A 35 -22.44 -0.63 15.23
N VAL A 36 -21.58 -1.65 15.22
CA VAL A 36 -21.40 -2.60 16.33
C VAL A 36 -20.01 -2.43 16.94
N VAL A 37 -19.98 -2.18 18.26
CA VAL A 37 -18.77 -2.17 19.08
C VAL A 37 -18.93 -3.18 20.21
N ALA A 38 -18.16 -4.27 20.13
CA ALA A 38 -18.20 -5.34 21.14
C ALA A 38 -16.81 -5.95 21.37
N HIS A 39 -16.56 -6.60 22.51
CA HIS A 39 -15.28 -7.29 22.71
C HIS A 39 -15.20 -8.58 21.88
N GLN A 40 -16.23 -9.42 21.94
CA GLN A 40 -16.34 -10.67 21.18
C GLN A 40 -17.63 -10.70 20.36
N VAL A 41 -17.54 -11.12 19.11
CA VAL A 41 -18.69 -11.23 18.20
C VAL A 41 -18.68 -12.61 17.55
N VAL A 42 -19.84 -13.27 17.57
CA VAL A 42 -20.07 -14.54 16.87
C VAL A 42 -21.23 -14.34 15.91
N VAL A 43 -20.95 -14.44 14.61
CA VAL A 43 -21.99 -14.45 13.58
C VAL A 43 -22.26 -15.90 13.24
N HIS A 44 -23.41 -16.42 13.66
CA HIS A 44 -23.80 -17.80 13.40
C HIS A 44 -24.21 -17.99 11.94
N GLU A 45 -24.37 -19.25 11.54
CA GLU A 45 -24.95 -19.61 10.24
C GLU A 45 -26.34 -18.96 10.09
N GLY A 46 -26.60 -18.35 8.93
CA GLY A 46 -27.80 -17.54 8.68
C GLY A 46 -27.78 -16.12 9.27
N GLY A 47 -26.89 -15.84 10.22
CA GLY A 47 -26.70 -14.52 10.80
C GLY A 47 -26.05 -13.54 9.83
N ARG A 48 -26.49 -12.28 9.84
CA ARG A 48 -26.01 -11.21 8.96
C ARG A 48 -25.68 -9.95 9.76
N LEU A 49 -24.51 -9.38 9.50
CA LEU A 49 -24.10 -8.08 10.05
C LEU A 49 -23.75 -7.14 8.90
N LEU A 50 -24.53 -6.07 8.74
CA LEU A 50 -24.33 -5.03 7.74
C LEU A 50 -23.95 -3.73 8.43
N GLY A 51 -22.84 -3.13 8.04
CA GLY A 51 -22.36 -1.86 8.60
C GLY A 51 -20.97 -1.97 9.21
N ARG A 52 -20.68 -1.17 10.25
CA ARG A 52 -19.32 -1.06 10.81
C ARG A 52 -19.17 -1.92 12.04
N LEU A 53 -18.20 -2.83 12.03
CA LEU A 53 -17.88 -3.72 13.14
C LEU A 53 -16.54 -3.37 13.76
N ARG A 54 -16.50 -3.12 15.07
CA ARG A 54 -15.26 -3.03 15.86
C ARG A 54 -15.28 -4.06 16.97
N ALA A 55 -14.32 -5.00 16.95
CA ALA A 55 -14.18 -5.99 18.01
C ALA A 55 -12.74 -6.40 18.29
N ASP A 56 -12.53 -7.06 19.44
CA ASP A 56 -11.24 -7.69 19.73
C ASP A 56 -11.15 -9.04 19.02
N THR A 57 -12.20 -9.86 19.06
CA THR A 57 -12.26 -11.16 18.39
C THR A 57 -13.60 -11.38 17.69
N VAL A 58 -13.57 -11.94 16.48
CA VAL A 58 -14.76 -12.25 15.67
C VAL A 58 -14.68 -13.70 15.17
N ASP A 59 -15.74 -14.49 15.39
CA ASP A 59 -15.94 -15.83 14.81
C ASP A 59 -17.13 -15.78 13.85
N VAL A 60 -16.89 -16.07 12.57
CA VAL A 60 -17.87 -15.89 11.49
C VAL A 60 -18.23 -17.25 10.88
N ARG A 61 -19.51 -17.60 10.96
CA ARG A 61 -20.18 -18.72 10.27
C ARG A 61 -21.29 -18.26 9.31
N GLY A 62 -21.66 -16.98 9.39
CA GLY A 62 -22.66 -16.34 8.51
C GLY A 62 -22.03 -15.27 7.62
N THR A 63 -22.70 -14.13 7.47
CA THR A 63 -22.27 -13.05 6.57
C THR A 63 -21.97 -11.75 7.31
N ILE A 64 -20.86 -11.11 6.95
CA ILE A 64 -20.54 -9.73 7.36
C ILE A 64 -20.28 -8.89 6.12
N GLU A 65 -20.94 -7.75 6.00
CA GLU A 65 -20.76 -6.79 4.91
C GLU A 65 -20.53 -5.38 5.47
N GLY A 66 -19.35 -4.79 5.22
CA GLY A 66 -19.01 -3.42 5.60
C GLY A 66 -17.59 -3.24 6.15
N ASP A 67 -17.37 -2.19 6.95
CA ASP A 67 -16.05 -1.89 7.52
C ASP A 67 -15.83 -2.72 8.79
N VAL A 68 -14.85 -3.62 8.75
CA VAL A 68 -14.58 -4.54 9.85
C VAL A 68 -13.21 -4.25 10.45
N VAL A 69 -13.14 -3.99 11.75
CA VAL A 69 -11.90 -3.77 12.49
C VAL A 69 -11.82 -4.76 13.64
N VAL A 70 -10.90 -5.73 13.53
CA VAL A 70 -10.68 -6.78 14.53
C VAL A 70 -9.27 -6.68 15.11
N ARG A 71 -9.15 -6.37 16.40
CA ARG A 71 -7.83 -6.11 17.00
C ARG A 71 -6.96 -7.36 17.17
N ASN A 72 -7.54 -8.51 17.49
CA ASN A 72 -6.78 -9.72 17.80
C ASN A 72 -6.95 -10.82 16.72
N LEU A 73 -8.15 -11.39 16.58
CA LEU A 73 -8.39 -12.53 15.68
C LEU A 73 -9.74 -12.44 14.98
N VAL A 74 -9.74 -12.53 13.65
CA VAL A 74 -10.92 -12.86 12.85
C VAL A 74 -10.80 -14.32 12.38
N ALA A 75 -11.78 -15.14 12.74
CA ALA A 75 -11.89 -16.53 12.31
C ALA A 75 -13.07 -16.68 11.36
N ILE A 76 -12.80 -16.99 10.10
CA ILE A 76 -13.79 -17.17 9.04
C ILE A 76 -13.94 -18.68 8.83
N ARG A 77 -15.08 -19.22 9.25
CA ARG A 77 -15.40 -20.65 9.21
C ARG A 77 -15.88 -21.08 7.82
N SER A 78 -15.95 -22.39 7.59
CA SER A 78 -16.59 -22.94 6.38
C SER A 78 -18.00 -22.37 6.17
N GLY A 79 -18.31 -21.90 4.96
CA GLY A 79 -19.60 -21.31 4.58
C GLY A 79 -19.79 -19.84 4.97
N ALA A 80 -18.83 -19.25 5.70
CA ALA A 80 -18.88 -17.84 6.06
C ALA A 80 -18.46 -16.94 4.90
N SER A 81 -19.03 -15.74 4.82
CA SER A 81 -18.65 -14.72 3.83
C SER A 81 -18.44 -13.38 4.51
N VAL A 82 -17.25 -12.79 4.34
CA VAL A 82 -16.92 -11.46 4.84
C VAL A 82 -16.56 -10.56 3.67
N SER A 83 -17.26 -9.43 3.50
CA SER A 83 -17.00 -8.46 2.43
C SER A 83 -16.85 -7.02 2.94
N GLY A 84 -15.92 -6.26 2.34
CA GLY A 84 -15.71 -4.83 2.63
C GLY A 84 -14.27 -4.45 3.01
N ASP A 85 -14.10 -3.35 3.75
CA ASP A 85 -12.77 -2.90 4.23
C ASP A 85 -12.46 -3.60 5.56
N VAL A 86 -11.64 -4.66 5.52
CA VAL A 86 -11.31 -5.48 6.70
C VAL A 86 -9.90 -5.17 7.21
N ARG A 87 -9.79 -4.70 8.46
CA ARG A 87 -8.53 -4.55 9.21
C ARG A 87 -8.49 -5.57 10.33
N TYR A 88 -7.44 -6.36 10.41
CA TYR A 88 -7.33 -7.44 11.38
C TYR A 88 -5.92 -7.54 11.96
N GLY A 89 -5.81 -7.98 13.21
CA GLY A 89 -4.52 -8.35 13.82
C GLY A 89 -4.02 -9.70 13.29
N ARG A 90 -4.86 -10.74 13.40
CA ARG A 90 -4.62 -12.09 12.86
C ARG A 90 -5.87 -12.63 12.18
N MET A 91 -5.67 -13.51 11.20
CA MET A 91 -6.73 -14.17 10.44
C MET A 91 -6.58 -15.68 10.49
N SER A 92 -7.70 -16.37 10.65
CA SER A 92 -7.84 -17.82 10.46
C SER A 92 -8.95 -18.07 9.44
N LEU A 93 -8.61 -18.63 8.29
CA LEU A 93 -9.55 -18.96 7.22
C LEU A 93 -9.65 -20.48 7.06
N GLU A 94 -10.83 -21.04 7.29
CA GLU A 94 -11.10 -22.47 7.08
C GLU A 94 -11.47 -22.76 5.61
N PRO A 95 -11.23 -23.99 5.09
CA PRO A 95 -11.73 -24.39 3.78
C PRO A 95 -13.23 -24.14 3.64
N GLY A 96 -13.63 -23.46 2.57
CA GLY A 96 -15.03 -23.07 2.32
C GLY A 96 -15.46 -21.75 2.95
N GLY A 97 -14.61 -21.08 3.74
CA GLY A 97 -14.80 -19.69 4.12
C GLY A 97 -14.36 -18.74 3.01
N GLU A 98 -15.09 -17.64 2.83
CA GLU A 98 -14.83 -16.63 1.80
C GLU A 98 -14.56 -15.25 2.41
N LEU A 99 -13.56 -14.57 1.87
CA LEU A 99 -13.21 -13.19 2.22
C LEU A 99 -13.06 -12.38 0.93
N THR A 100 -13.88 -11.34 0.79
CA THR A 100 -13.78 -10.35 -0.29
C THR A 100 -13.42 -8.98 0.30
N ALA A 101 -12.13 -8.68 0.40
CA ALA A 101 -11.67 -7.41 0.94
C ALA A 101 -11.21 -6.44 -0.17
N LYS A 102 -11.40 -5.14 0.03
CA LYS A 102 -10.74 -4.13 -0.83
C LYS A 102 -9.28 -4.04 -0.46
N VAL A 103 -8.39 -4.49 -1.35
CA VAL A 103 -6.97 -4.19 -1.26
C VAL A 103 -6.78 -2.74 -1.70
N LYS A 104 -6.17 -1.91 -0.85
CA LYS A 104 -5.80 -0.54 -1.22
C LYS A 104 -4.37 -0.59 -1.74
N ASN A 105 -4.19 -0.16 -2.98
CA ASN A 105 -2.88 0.07 -3.57
C ASN A 105 -2.11 1.07 -2.71
N VAL A 106 -0.92 0.69 -2.27
CA VAL A 106 0.00 1.57 -1.56
C VAL A 106 0.76 2.38 -2.62
N PRO A 107 0.87 3.71 -2.51
CA PRO A 107 1.68 4.46 -3.45
C PRO A 107 3.17 4.17 -3.25
N PRO A 108 3.98 4.20 -4.32
CA PRO A 108 5.41 3.94 -4.21
C PRO A 108 6.12 5.05 -3.44
N GLU A 109 7.14 4.69 -2.66
CA GLU A 109 7.97 5.64 -1.90
C GLU A 109 9.35 5.77 -2.53
N LEU A 110 9.76 7.02 -2.81
CA LEU A 110 11.12 7.35 -3.25
C LEU A 110 12.09 7.37 -2.06
N THR A 111 13.23 6.72 -2.22
CA THR A 111 14.34 6.61 -1.26
C THR A 111 15.68 6.91 -1.94
N GLY A 112 16.76 6.98 -1.16
CA GLY A 112 18.08 7.43 -1.60
C GLY A 112 18.44 8.81 -1.02
N ASP A 113 19.67 9.25 -1.26
CA ASP A 113 20.12 10.58 -0.83
C ASP A 113 19.82 11.70 -1.85
N PHE A 114 19.41 11.32 -3.06
CA PHE A 114 19.12 12.22 -4.19
C PHE A 114 20.28 13.14 -4.57
N SER A 115 21.52 12.70 -4.36
CA SER A 115 22.72 13.47 -4.68
C SER A 115 23.70 12.65 -5.49
N ILE A 116 24.11 13.16 -6.65
CA ILE A 116 25.14 12.51 -7.48
C ILE A 116 26.26 13.49 -7.82
N SER A 117 27.43 12.95 -8.14
CA SER A 117 28.57 13.73 -8.63
C SER A 117 29.04 13.22 -9.99
N VAL A 118 29.20 14.13 -10.95
CA VAL A 118 29.63 13.80 -12.31
C VAL A 118 30.75 14.73 -12.75
N ARG A 119 31.67 14.23 -13.58
CA ARG A 119 32.69 15.08 -14.21
C ARG A 119 32.07 15.86 -15.35
N ARG A 120 32.53 17.10 -15.55
CA ARG A 120 32.06 17.95 -16.64
C ARG A 120 32.14 17.23 -18.00
N GLY A 121 30.99 17.11 -18.65
CA GLY A 121 30.85 16.51 -19.99
C GLY A 121 30.94 14.97 -19.99
N GLN A 122 30.92 14.34 -18.82
CA GLN A 122 30.92 12.90 -18.64
C GLN A 122 29.54 12.42 -18.17
N HIS A 123 29.44 11.13 -17.88
CA HIS A 123 28.27 10.52 -17.28
C HIS A 123 28.61 9.84 -15.95
N VAL A 124 27.60 9.66 -15.12
CA VAL A 124 27.69 8.90 -13.87
C VAL A 124 26.53 7.92 -13.80
N LEU A 125 26.81 6.71 -13.29
CA LEU A 125 25.80 5.71 -13.02
C LEU A 125 24.86 6.18 -11.90
N LEU A 126 23.55 6.04 -12.09
CA LEU A 126 22.59 6.18 -11.00
C LEU A 126 22.49 4.85 -10.27
N THR A 127 22.68 4.87 -8.96
CA THR A 127 22.62 3.69 -8.10
C THR A 127 21.44 3.76 -7.13
N ASN A 128 21.14 2.64 -6.49
CA ASN A 128 20.10 2.58 -5.45
C ASN A 128 20.46 3.34 -4.16
N GLU A 129 21.71 3.79 -4.01
CA GLU A 129 22.10 4.70 -2.92
C GLU A 129 21.63 6.13 -3.23
N ASP A 130 21.69 6.53 -4.50
CA ASP A 130 21.30 7.87 -4.96
C ASP A 130 19.79 7.98 -5.14
N LEU A 131 19.18 6.94 -5.73
CA LEU A 131 17.78 6.92 -6.12
C LEU A 131 17.22 5.50 -6.14
N ALA A 132 16.18 5.24 -5.35
CA ALA A 132 15.43 3.98 -5.38
C ALA A 132 13.95 4.21 -5.05
N ALA A 133 13.11 3.24 -5.37
CA ALA A 133 11.68 3.23 -5.07
C ALA A 133 11.31 1.90 -4.43
N ILE A 134 10.50 1.97 -3.38
CA ILE A 134 10.01 0.81 -2.65
C ILE A 134 8.48 0.85 -2.68
N ASP A 135 7.89 -0.29 -3.01
CA ASP A 135 6.46 -0.49 -2.96
C ASP A 135 6.15 -1.90 -2.40
N PRO A 136 5.30 -2.04 -1.37
CA PRO A 136 4.92 -3.34 -0.81
C PRO A 136 4.10 -4.23 -1.75
N ASP A 137 3.40 -3.67 -2.74
CA ASP A 137 2.45 -4.39 -3.60
C ASP A 137 2.87 -4.46 -5.09
N ASN A 138 4.00 -3.84 -5.46
CA ASN A 138 4.58 -3.88 -6.80
C ASN A 138 6.01 -4.43 -6.86
N THR A 139 6.35 -5.04 -8.01
CA THR A 139 7.72 -5.47 -8.32
C THR A 139 8.52 -4.33 -8.96
N ALA A 140 9.85 -4.44 -9.00
CA ALA A 140 10.74 -3.38 -9.50
C ALA A 140 10.50 -3.01 -10.99
N ASP A 141 10.04 -3.95 -11.81
CA ASP A 141 9.68 -3.71 -13.20
C ASP A 141 8.33 -2.99 -13.37
N GLU A 142 7.50 -2.97 -12.32
CA GLU A 142 6.21 -2.28 -12.28
C GLU A 142 6.32 -0.85 -11.74
N LEU A 143 7.49 -0.45 -11.23
CA LEU A 143 7.76 0.89 -10.71
C LEU A 143 8.45 1.73 -11.78
N VAL A 144 7.72 2.67 -12.37
CA VAL A 144 8.17 3.50 -13.49
C VAL A 144 8.48 4.92 -13.00
N TYR A 145 9.73 5.31 -13.15
CA TYR A 145 10.19 6.68 -12.99
C TYR A 145 9.80 7.52 -14.19
N THR A 146 9.36 8.75 -13.93
CA THR A 146 9.23 9.83 -14.90
C THR A 146 10.25 10.91 -14.59
N VAL A 147 11.07 11.28 -15.57
CA VAL A 147 12.09 12.31 -15.47
C VAL A 147 11.57 13.61 -16.06
N SER A 148 11.75 14.71 -15.34
CA SER A 148 11.34 16.05 -15.77
C SER A 148 12.33 17.13 -15.31
N ALA A 149 12.12 18.36 -15.76
CA ALA A 149 12.87 19.55 -15.33
C ALA A 149 14.42 19.43 -15.37
N ALA A 150 14.95 18.56 -16.24
CA ALA A 150 16.38 18.34 -16.38
C ALA A 150 17.12 19.61 -16.83
N ARG A 151 18.25 19.92 -16.18
CA ARG A 151 19.13 21.06 -16.46
C ARG A 151 20.59 20.67 -16.29
N GLY A 152 21.46 21.15 -17.17
CA GLY A 152 22.90 20.82 -17.14
C GLY A 152 23.21 19.38 -17.58
N GLY A 153 22.27 18.73 -18.27
CA GLY A 153 22.36 17.34 -18.67
C GLY A 153 21.01 16.65 -18.80
N HIS A 154 21.05 15.33 -18.99
CA HIS A 154 19.86 14.47 -19.12
C HIS A 154 20.12 13.07 -18.57
N VAL A 155 19.04 12.35 -18.24
CA VAL A 155 19.11 10.92 -17.90
C VAL A 155 19.11 10.11 -19.20
N ALA A 156 19.90 9.04 -19.27
CA ALA A 156 20.03 8.17 -20.45
C ALA A 156 20.29 6.71 -20.03
N THR A 157 20.27 5.79 -21.00
CA THR A 157 20.84 4.45 -20.79
C THR A 157 22.35 4.49 -20.98
N GLY A 158 23.08 3.60 -20.31
CA GLY A 158 24.51 3.40 -20.53
C GLY A 158 24.86 2.94 -21.96
N SER A 159 23.91 2.34 -22.68
CA SER A 159 24.08 1.90 -24.07
C SER A 159 23.80 3.00 -25.11
N ASN A 160 23.09 4.07 -24.75
CA ASN A 160 22.73 5.17 -25.65
C ASN A 160 22.73 6.51 -24.92
N LEU A 161 23.92 7.03 -24.63
CA LEU A 161 24.13 8.27 -23.88
C LEU A 161 23.55 9.53 -24.57
N ALA A 162 23.33 9.49 -25.88
CA ALA A 162 22.84 10.63 -26.65
C ALA A 162 21.32 10.81 -26.59
N GLN A 163 20.58 9.76 -26.23
CA GLN A 163 19.12 9.79 -26.17
C GLN A 163 18.65 10.03 -24.74
N ALA A 164 17.98 11.17 -24.54
CA ALA A 164 17.35 11.46 -23.26
C ALA A 164 16.19 10.49 -22.98
N LEU A 165 16.22 9.88 -21.80
CA LEU A 165 15.11 9.12 -21.24
C LEU A 165 14.21 10.04 -20.45
N THR A 166 12.91 9.95 -20.71
CA THR A 166 11.87 10.54 -19.86
C THR A 166 11.27 9.51 -18.92
N HIS A 167 11.52 8.22 -19.13
CA HIS A 167 11.03 7.15 -18.26
C HIS A 167 12.04 5.98 -18.19
N PHE A 168 12.08 5.31 -17.04
CA PHE A 168 12.80 4.06 -16.81
C PHE A 168 12.19 3.34 -15.58
N THR A 169 12.54 2.08 -15.35
CA THR A 169 12.00 1.28 -14.22
C THR A 169 12.98 1.16 -13.05
N GLN A 170 12.49 0.80 -11.86
CA GLN A 170 13.37 0.39 -10.75
C GLN A 170 14.24 -0.83 -11.15
N ALA A 171 13.72 -1.72 -12.00
CA ALA A 171 14.50 -2.83 -12.55
C ALA A 171 15.70 -2.36 -13.39
N ASP A 172 15.57 -1.27 -14.15
CA ASP A 172 16.67 -0.69 -14.94
C ASP A 172 17.78 -0.13 -14.02
N LEU A 173 17.40 0.58 -12.94
CA LEU A 173 18.34 1.03 -11.91
C LEU A 173 19.06 -0.15 -11.24
N ASN A 174 18.31 -1.19 -10.86
CA ASN A 174 18.88 -2.41 -10.27
C ASN A 174 19.89 -3.10 -11.20
N GLN A 175 19.66 -3.04 -12.51
CA GLN A 175 20.55 -3.57 -13.54
C GLN A 175 21.73 -2.65 -13.87
N LYS A 176 21.84 -1.48 -13.22
CA LYS A 176 22.89 -0.48 -13.44
C LYS A 176 22.93 0.02 -14.89
N SER A 177 21.77 0.15 -15.53
CA SER A 177 21.67 0.57 -16.93
C SER A 177 21.40 2.06 -17.10
N ILE A 178 21.05 2.78 -16.03
CA ILE A 178 20.65 4.19 -16.07
C ILE A 178 21.79 5.10 -15.61
N VAL A 179 22.04 6.17 -16.38
CA VAL A 179 23.08 7.15 -16.11
C VAL A 179 22.53 8.58 -16.20
N PHE A 180 23.19 9.52 -15.52
CA PHE A 180 23.06 10.94 -15.83
C PHE A 180 24.23 11.38 -16.70
N VAL A 181 23.95 12.11 -17.78
CA VAL A 181 24.94 12.63 -18.73
C VAL A 181 24.99 14.15 -18.60
N HIS A 182 26.13 14.71 -18.22
CA HIS A 182 26.33 16.16 -18.16
C HIS A 182 26.60 16.73 -19.56
N ASP A 183 25.98 17.87 -19.88
CA ASP A 183 26.01 18.47 -21.23
C ASP A 183 27.33 19.18 -21.59
N GLY A 184 28.21 19.39 -20.61
CA GLY A 184 29.50 20.07 -20.79
C GLY A 184 29.43 21.59 -20.62
N GLY A 185 28.26 22.13 -20.24
CA GLY A 185 28.07 23.53 -19.89
C GLY A 185 28.98 23.98 -18.74
N PRO A 186 29.07 25.29 -18.46
CA PRO A 186 30.03 25.85 -17.49
C PRO A 186 29.57 25.77 -16.03
N ASP A 187 28.29 25.47 -15.77
CA ASP A 187 27.72 25.45 -14.43
C ASP A 187 28.37 24.37 -13.55
N ARG A 188 28.37 24.60 -12.23
CA ARG A 188 28.87 23.63 -11.23
C ARG A 188 27.78 22.75 -10.63
N SER A 189 26.55 22.95 -11.07
CA SER A 189 25.37 22.21 -10.60
C SER A 189 24.46 21.90 -11.79
N ALA A 190 23.96 20.67 -11.81
CA ALA A 190 22.89 20.21 -12.68
C ALA A 190 21.78 19.60 -11.81
N ARG A 191 20.62 19.31 -12.40
CA ARG A 191 19.53 18.64 -11.69
C ARG A 191 18.54 17.98 -12.63
N PHE A 192 17.70 17.11 -12.09
CA PHE A 192 16.48 16.65 -12.72
C PHE A 192 15.47 16.28 -11.63
N ASP A 193 14.18 16.30 -11.98
CA ASP A 193 13.11 15.90 -11.07
C ASP A 193 12.61 14.50 -11.45
N VAL A 194 12.26 13.71 -10.44
CA VAL A 194 11.67 12.37 -10.60
C VAL A 194 10.34 12.23 -9.86
N VAL A 195 9.43 11.47 -10.47
CA VAL A 195 8.21 10.92 -9.84
C VAL A 195 8.15 9.44 -10.20
N VAL A 196 7.70 8.60 -9.28
CA VAL A 196 7.48 7.17 -9.56
C VAL A 196 5.98 6.89 -9.59
N HIS A 197 5.58 6.09 -10.56
CA HIS A 197 4.23 5.55 -10.67
C HIS A 197 4.27 4.03 -10.63
N ASP A 198 3.28 3.45 -9.98
CA ASP A 198 3.00 2.02 -10.09
C ASP A 198 2.10 1.70 -11.30
N LYS A 199 1.88 0.41 -11.56
CA LYS A 199 1.02 -0.08 -12.64
C LYS A 199 -0.47 0.25 -12.46
N HIS A 200 -0.91 0.55 -11.24
CA HIS A 200 -2.29 0.91 -10.92
C HIS A 200 -2.51 2.43 -10.93
N GLY A 201 -1.47 3.22 -11.23
CA GLY A 201 -1.51 4.65 -11.41
C GLY A 201 -1.32 5.48 -10.13
N ALA A 202 -1.03 4.88 -8.97
CA ALA A 202 -0.64 5.69 -7.81
C ALA A 202 0.79 6.24 -8.00
N SER A 203 1.12 7.26 -7.22
CA SER A 203 2.32 8.07 -7.43
C SER A 203 3.04 8.35 -6.13
N SER A 204 4.36 8.47 -6.20
CA SER A 204 5.23 8.92 -5.11
C SER A 204 4.97 10.37 -4.66
N GLY A 205 4.04 11.07 -5.30
CA GLY A 205 3.56 12.39 -4.90
C GLY A 205 4.21 13.53 -5.69
N LYS A 206 4.68 14.56 -4.97
CA LYS A 206 5.33 15.71 -5.63
C LYS A 206 6.67 15.28 -6.25
N PRO A 207 7.10 15.90 -7.37
CA PRO A 207 8.42 15.64 -7.93
C PRO A 207 9.52 15.84 -6.89
N ARG A 208 10.47 14.90 -6.86
CA ARG A 208 11.67 14.95 -6.04
C ARG A 208 12.84 15.34 -6.92
N THR A 209 13.56 16.39 -6.55
CA THR A 209 14.79 16.81 -7.26
C THR A 209 15.96 15.92 -6.88
N VAL A 210 16.70 15.47 -7.88
CA VAL A 210 18.05 14.89 -7.76
C VAL A 210 19.06 15.98 -8.07
N ASP A 211 19.90 16.32 -7.10
CA ASP A 211 20.94 17.34 -7.24
C ASP A 211 22.23 16.73 -7.77
N VAL A 212 22.80 17.35 -8.80
CA VAL A 212 23.99 16.86 -9.49
C VAL A 212 25.14 17.85 -9.31
N THR A 213 26.17 17.44 -8.58
CA THR A 213 27.40 18.23 -8.40
C THR A 213 28.36 17.99 -9.56
N ILE A 214 28.83 19.06 -10.19
CA ILE A 214 29.77 18.97 -11.31
C ILE A 214 31.20 19.15 -10.81
N THR A 215 32.03 18.15 -11.08
CA THR A 215 33.46 18.16 -10.76
C THR A 215 34.28 18.46 -12.02
N ASP A 216 35.34 19.25 -11.86
CA ASP A 216 36.29 19.52 -12.94
C ASP A 216 37.34 18.38 -13.01
N MET A 217 38.02 18.23 -14.15
CA MET A 217 39.17 17.32 -14.26
C MET A 217 40.26 17.78 -13.27
N ALA A 218 40.90 16.84 -12.58
CA ALA A 218 42.11 17.17 -11.83
C ALA A 218 43.14 17.76 -12.82
N ALA A 219 43.71 18.91 -12.46
CA ALA A 219 44.74 19.60 -13.23
C ALA A 219 46.04 18.78 -13.32
#